data_AF-A0A938UG57-F1
#
_entry.id   AF-A0A938UG57-F1
#
_cell.length_a   1.000
_cell.length_b   1.000
_cell.length_c   1.000
_cell.angle_alpha   90.00
_cell.angle_beta   90.00
_cell.angle_gamma   90.00
#
_symmetry.space_group_name_H-M   'P 1'
#
loop_
_entity.id
_entity.type
_entity.pdbx_description
1 polymer ?
#
loop_
_entity_poly.entity_id
_entity_poly.type
_entity_poly.pdbx_seq_one_letter_code
_entity_poly.pdbx_strand_id
1 'polypeptide(L)'
;LPRGSGFEFADRIVGGVVPQQYRPAVEKGIVEAMAEGVVAGYPVVDIRVSLVDGSYHTVDSSEMAFKIAGSLGFKKGVLECQPTLLEPIVNMNIEIPDEYMGDVIGDLNSRRGKVLGMDSVGHHQIIKGQVPLAEILKYAPDLRSMTSGRGTFTYEHSHYEEIPSYIAEKIIAESKKEEA
;
A
#
# COMPACT_ATOMS: atom_id res chain seq x y z
N LEU A 1 6.91 -11.17 -0.41
CA LEU A 1 7.87 -10.96 -1.51
C LEU A 1 8.55 -9.61 -1.28
N PRO A 2 9.69 -9.29 -1.91
CA PRO A 2 10.22 -7.92 -1.87
C PRO A 2 9.15 -6.91 -2.31
N ARG A 3 9.21 -5.68 -1.81
CA ARG A 3 8.22 -4.66 -2.17
C ARG A 3 8.23 -4.38 -3.67
N GLY A 4 7.05 -4.24 -4.27
CA GLY A 4 6.89 -4.07 -5.71
C GLY A 4 7.04 -5.35 -6.54
N SER A 5 7.09 -6.53 -5.90
CA SER A 5 7.12 -7.82 -6.61
C SER A 5 5.73 -8.29 -7.03
N GLY A 6 4.66 -7.69 -6.50
CA GLY A 6 3.29 -8.01 -6.88
C GLY A 6 2.81 -9.35 -6.31
N PHE A 7 2.18 -10.17 -7.16
CA PHE A 7 1.54 -11.42 -6.75
C PHE A 7 2.18 -12.61 -7.47
N GLU A 8 2.45 -13.68 -6.72
CA GLU A 8 2.91 -14.94 -7.28
C GLU A 8 2.01 -16.10 -6.80
N PHE A 9 1.40 -16.81 -7.74
CA PHE A 9 0.69 -18.06 -7.48
C PHE A 9 1.59 -19.26 -7.75
N ALA A 10 1.83 -20.09 -6.74
CA ALA A 10 2.66 -21.28 -6.82
C ALA A 10 1.81 -22.55 -6.67
N ASP A 11 1.54 -23.23 -7.79
CA ASP A 11 0.90 -24.55 -7.78
C ASP A 11 1.90 -25.64 -7.38
N ARG A 12 1.66 -26.26 -6.23
CA ARG A 12 2.47 -27.35 -5.67
C ARG A 12 1.65 -28.62 -5.39
N ILE A 13 0.47 -28.74 -6.00
CA ILE A 13 -0.39 -29.91 -5.81
C ILE A 13 0.26 -31.15 -6.42
N VAL A 14 0.41 -32.18 -5.60
CA VAL A 14 0.86 -33.52 -5.97
C VAL A 14 -0.29 -34.53 -5.89
N GLY A 15 -0.18 -35.66 -6.59
CA GLY A 15 -1.13 -36.78 -6.47
C GLY A 15 -2.55 -36.53 -7.01
N GLY A 16 -2.80 -35.38 -7.64
CA GLY A 16 -4.10 -35.10 -8.27
C GLY A 16 -5.24 -34.77 -7.30
N VAL A 17 -4.93 -34.46 -6.03
CA VAL A 17 -5.94 -34.16 -5.00
C VAL A 17 -6.79 -32.91 -5.32
N VAL A 18 -6.29 -32.03 -6.18
CA VAL A 18 -7.06 -30.97 -6.83
C VAL A 18 -6.89 -31.12 -8.35
N PRO A 19 -7.98 -31.37 -9.10
CA PRO A 19 -7.96 -31.46 -10.56
C PRO A 19 -7.38 -30.20 -11.19
N GLN A 20 -6.52 -30.38 -12.19
CA GLN A 20 -5.78 -29.29 -12.83
C GLN A 20 -6.70 -28.20 -13.40
N GLN A 21 -7.88 -28.60 -13.90
CA GLN A 21 -8.90 -27.69 -14.43
C GLN A 21 -9.48 -26.70 -13.40
N TYR A 22 -9.44 -27.01 -12.10
CA TYR A 22 -9.98 -26.15 -11.05
C TYR A 22 -8.95 -25.23 -10.40
N ARG A 23 -7.65 -25.48 -10.60
CA ARG A 23 -6.58 -24.68 -9.99
C ARG A 23 -6.59 -23.21 -10.43
N PRO A 24 -6.85 -22.87 -11.71
CA PRO A 24 -7.02 -21.47 -12.14
C PRO A 24 -8.19 -20.76 -11.43
N ALA A 25 -9.25 -21.51 -11.08
CA ALA A 25 -10.39 -20.94 -10.35
C ALA A 25 -9.99 -20.54 -8.92
N VAL A 26 -9.16 -21.34 -8.26
CA VAL A 26 -8.59 -21.02 -6.94
C VAL A 26 -7.78 -19.74 -7.01
N GLU A 27 -6.86 -19.64 -7.97
CA GLU A 27 -6.06 -18.42 -8.20
C GLU A 27 -6.95 -17.20 -8.43
N LYS A 28 -7.97 -17.32 -9.28
CA LYS A 28 -8.93 -16.22 -9.52
C LYS A 28 -9.64 -15.79 -8.24
N GLY A 29 -10.05 -16.74 -7.40
CA GLY A 29 -10.65 -16.46 -6.10
C GLY A 29 -9.72 -15.71 -5.15
N ILE A 30 -8.43 -16.07 -5.15
CA ILE A 30 -7.38 -15.38 -4.40
C ILE A 30 -7.21 -13.95 -4.92
N VAL A 31 -7.06 -13.76 -6.23
CA VAL A 31 -6.84 -12.43 -6.84
C VAL A 31 -8.01 -11.48 -6.57
N GLU A 32 -9.25 -11.97 -6.64
CA GLU A 32 -10.42 -11.15 -6.29
C GLU A 32 -10.44 -10.77 -4.80
N ALA A 33 -10.15 -11.72 -3.91
CA ALA A 33 -10.06 -11.45 -2.47
C ALA A 33 -8.89 -10.51 -2.12
N MET A 34 -7.80 -10.57 -2.88
CA MET A 34 -6.68 -9.63 -2.75
C MET A 34 -7.11 -8.21 -3.12
N ALA A 35 -7.90 -8.04 -4.17
CA ALA A 35 -8.37 -6.74 -4.63
C ALA A 35 -9.38 -6.10 -3.65
N GLU A 36 -10.24 -6.91 -3.03
CA GLU A 36 -11.17 -6.47 -1.98
C GLU A 36 -10.45 -6.03 -0.69
N GLY A 37 -9.28 -6.60 -0.42
CA GLY A 37 -8.58 -6.39 0.83
C GLY A 37 -9.15 -7.22 1.99
N VAL A 38 -8.30 -7.53 2.96
CA VAL A 38 -8.65 -8.43 4.08
C VAL A 38 -8.70 -7.71 5.42
N VAL A 39 -7.91 -6.64 5.57
CA VAL A 39 -7.69 -5.97 6.87
C VAL A 39 -8.54 -4.72 7.05
N ALA A 40 -8.54 -3.86 6.03
CA ALA A 40 -9.24 -2.57 6.04
C ALA A 40 -9.75 -2.18 4.64
N GLY A 41 -10.09 -3.18 3.81
CA GLY A 41 -10.61 -2.94 2.46
C GLY A 41 -9.59 -2.44 1.42
N TYR A 42 -8.28 -2.48 1.73
CA TYR A 42 -7.23 -2.10 0.79
C TYR A 42 -6.62 -3.30 0.08
N PRO A 43 -6.23 -3.16 -1.22
CA PRO A 43 -5.64 -4.24 -1.98
C PRO A 43 -4.40 -4.84 -1.31
N VAL A 44 -4.33 -6.16 -1.27
CA VAL A 44 -3.15 -6.90 -0.78
C VAL A 44 -2.13 -7.03 -1.90
N VAL A 45 -0.87 -6.72 -1.61
CA VAL A 45 0.24 -6.77 -2.58
C VAL A 45 1.47 -7.48 -1.99
N ASP A 46 2.43 -7.79 -2.85
CA ASP A 46 3.76 -8.32 -2.47
C ASP A 46 3.73 -9.66 -1.73
N ILE A 47 2.88 -10.58 -2.18
CA ILE A 47 2.70 -11.91 -1.57
C ILE A 47 2.87 -13.05 -2.56
N ARG A 48 3.29 -14.20 -2.04
CA ARG A 48 3.26 -15.49 -2.73
C ARG A 48 2.24 -16.39 -2.06
N VAL A 49 1.30 -16.93 -2.83
CA VAL A 49 0.34 -17.92 -2.35
C VAL A 49 0.67 -19.26 -2.97
N SER A 50 0.91 -20.29 -2.13
CA SER A 50 1.21 -21.64 -2.60
C SER A 50 0.00 -22.55 -2.39
N LEU A 51 -0.53 -23.12 -3.47
CA LEU A 51 -1.55 -24.16 -3.40
C LEU A 51 -0.85 -25.50 -3.19
N VAL A 52 -0.86 -26.01 -1.96
CA VAL A 52 -0.07 -27.18 -1.54
C VAL A 52 -0.91 -28.43 -1.31
N ASP A 53 -2.19 -28.28 -1.00
CA ASP A 53 -3.09 -29.39 -0.68
C ASP A 53 -4.55 -29.03 -0.99
N GLY A 54 -5.44 -30.02 -0.97
CA GLY A 54 -6.87 -29.84 -1.13
C GLY A 54 -7.60 -31.16 -1.36
N SER A 55 -8.89 -31.08 -1.66
CA SER A 55 -9.73 -32.23 -2.01
C SER A 55 -10.87 -31.80 -2.92
N TYR A 56 -11.46 -32.75 -3.64
CA TYR A 56 -12.63 -32.49 -4.47
C TYR A 56 -13.64 -33.64 -4.36
N HIS A 57 -14.89 -33.33 -4.68
CA HIS A 57 -15.96 -34.31 -4.86
C HIS A 57 -16.42 -34.30 -6.31
N THR A 58 -16.54 -35.47 -6.93
CA THR A 58 -16.78 -35.60 -8.38
C THR A 58 -18.09 -34.98 -8.86
N VAL A 59 -19.10 -34.90 -7.98
CA VAL A 59 -20.44 -34.39 -8.32
C VAL A 59 -20.64 -32.96 -7.82
N ASP A 60 -20.14 -32.63 -6.63
CA ASP A 60 -20.45 -31.36 -5.96
C ASP A 60 -19.38 -30.29 -6.18
N SER A 61 -18.18 -30.68 -6.63
CA SER A 61 -17.15 -29.69 -6.96
C SER A 61 -17.40 -29.02 -8.29
N SER A 62 -17.33 -27.70 -8.28
CA SER A 62 -17.46 -26.84 -9.45
C SER A 62 -16.36 -25.79 -9.46
N GLU A 63 -16.17 -25.14 -10.61
CA GLU A 63 -15.23 -24.01 -10.74
C GLU A 63 -15.54 -22.91 -9.73
N MET A 64 -16.82 -22.56 -9.58
CA MET A 64 -17.27 -21.55 -8.62
C MET A 64 -16.97 -21.97 -7.17
N ALA A 65 -17.15 -23.25 -6.83
CA ALA A 65 -16.82 -23.74 -5.49
C ALA A 65 -15.33 -23.57 -5.17
N PHE A 66 -14.44 -23.91 -6.10
CA PHE A 66 -12.99 -23.74 -5.92
C PHE A 66 -12.57 -22.28 -5.88
N LYS A 67 -13.24 -21.41 -6.64
CA LYS A 67 -13.04 -19.96 -6.57
C LYS A 67 -13.40 -19.41 -5.19
N ILE A 68 -14.57 -19.76 -4.65
CA ILE A 68 -14.98 -19.37 -3.30
C ILE A 68 -14.01 -19.94 -2.26
N ALA A 69 -13.61 -21.21 -2.39
CA ALA A 69 -12.65 -21.84 -1.48
C ALA A 69 -11.29 -21.12 -1.48
N GLY A 70 -10.78 -20.73 -2.66
CA GLY A 70 -9.55 -19.93 -2.79
C GLY A 70 -9.65 -18.58 -2.08
N SER A 71 -10.77 -17.86 -2.29
CA SER A 71 -11.05 -16.58 -1.63
C SER A 71 -11.09 -16.73 -0.10
N LEU A 72 -11.84 -17.71 0.41
CA LEU A 72 -11.97 -17.95 1.85
C LEU A 72 -10.66 -18.40 2.49
N GLY A 73 -9.92 -19.29 1.83
CA GLY A 73 -8.61 -19.75 2.28
C GLY A 73 -7.60 -18.60 2.34
N PHE A 74 -7.61 -17.73 1.33
CA PHE A 74 -6.79 -16.53 1.30
C PHE A 74 -7.09 -15.58 2.45
N LYS A 75 -8.36 -15.20 2.64
CA LYS A 75 -8.78 -14.26 3.69
C LYS A 75 -8.37 -14.76 5.08
N LYS A 76 -8.53 -16.06 5.36
CA LYS A 76 -8.09 -16.66 6.63
C LYS A 76 -6.57 -16.66 6.77
N GLY A 77 -5.85 -17.12 5.74
CA GLY A 77 -4.39 -17.21 5.78
C GLY A 77 -3.70 -15.86 5.99
N VAL A 78 -4.16 -14.81 5.32
CA VAL A 78 -3.58 -13.46 5.46
C VAL A 78 -3.69 -12.95 6.90
N LEU A 79 -4.82 -13.19 7.58
CA LEU A 79 -5.02 -12.73 8.96
C LEU A 79 -4.06 -13.40 9.95
N GLU A 80 -3.64 -14.63 9.68
CA GLU A 80 -2.65 -15.35 10.50
C GLU A 80 -1.21 -14.88 10.23
N CYS A 81 -0.97 -14.19 9.11
CA CYS A 81 0.36 -13.74 8.69
C CYS A 81 0.75 -12.34 9.17
N GLN A 82 0.07 -11.78 10.19
CA GLN A 82 0.33 -10.43 10.73
C GLN A 82 0.38 -9.35 9.64
N PRO A 83 -0.72 -9.13 8.90
CA PRO A 83 -0.71 -8.23 7.76
C PRO A 83 -0.51 -6.77 8.22
N THR A 84 0.30 -6.02 7.47
CA THR A 84 0.61 -4.61 7.74
C THR A 84 0.00 -3.71 6.68
N LEU A 85 -0.46 -2.53 7.10
CA LEU A 85 -0.91 -1.50 6.18
C LEU A 85 0.28 -0.74 5.60
N LEU A 86 0.17 -0.39 4.32
CA LEU A 86 1.17 0.36 3.60
C LEU A 86 0.62 1.72 3.17
N GLU A 87 1.45 2.76 3.24
CA GLU A 87 1.14 4.09 2.70
C GLU A 87 2.08 4.47 1.56
N PRO A 88 1.59 5.20 0.55
CA PRO A 88 2.42 5.71 -0.53
C PRO A 88 3.27 6.88 -0.04
N ILE A 89 4.59 6.76 -0.22
CA ILE A 89 5.57 7.81 -0.03
C ILE A 89 5.86 8.47 -1.37
N VAL A 90 5.94 9.80 -1.36
CA VAL A 90 6.32 10.58 -2.53
C VAL A 90 7.70 11.21 -2.34
N ASN A 91 8.46 11.30 -3.43
CA ASN A 91 9.59 12.23 -3.48
C ASN A 91 9.01 13.62 -3.74
N MET A 92 9.46 14.61 -2.98
CA MET A 92 9.01 15.99 -3.08
C MET A 92 10.20 16.92 -3.27
N ASN A 93 10.07 17.85 -4.22
CA ASN A 93 10.99 18.96 -4.41
C ASN A 93 10.24 20.26 -4.11
N ILE A 94 10.74 21.05 -3.15
CA ILE A 94 10.13 22.32 -2.73
C ILE A 94 11.12 23.44 -3.05
N GLU A 95 10.76 24.33 -3.96
CA GLU A 95 11.55 25.49 -4.35
C GLU A 95 11.02 26.74 -3.64
N ILE A 96 11.90 27.40 -2.87
CA ILE A 96 11.56 28.55 -2.02
C ILE A 96 12.73 29.53 -1.92
N PRO A 97 12.47 30.82 -1.65
CA PRO A 97 13.52 31.76 -1.24
C PRO A 97 14.19 31.34 0.09
N ASP A 98 15.48 31.62 0.24
CA ASP A 98 16.32 31.24 1.39
C ASP A 98 15.73 31.64 2.76
N GLU A 99 15.04 32.77 2.81
CA GLU A 99 14.44 33.32 4.03
C GLU A 99 13.33 32.44 4.64
N TYR A 100 12.71 31.56 3.85
CA TYR A 100 11.64 30.66 4.29
C TYR A 100 12.10 29.23 4.56
N MET A 101 13.40 28.96 4.41
CA MET A 101 13.96 27.62 4.50
C MET A 101 13.67 26.95 5.86
N GLY A 102 13.82 27.70 6.96
CA GLY A 102 13.59 27.17 8.30
C GLY A 102 12.15 26.72 8.52
N ASP A 103 11.18 27.54 8.12
CA ASP A 103 9.76 27.26 8.30
C ASP A 103 9.32 26.04 7.49
N VAL A 104 9.78 25.94 6.24
CA VAL A 104 9.43 24.82 5.34
C VAL A 104 10.04 23.50 5.78
N ILE A 105 11.29 23.50 6.26
CA ILE A 105 11.92 22.30 6.84
C ILE A 105 11.17 21.88 8.12
N GLY A 106 10.76 22.84 8.95
CA GLY A 106 9.97 22.58 10.15
C GLY A 106 8.64 21.92 9.84
N ASP A 107 7.90 22.47 8.88
CA ASP A 107 6.62 21.91 8.42
C ASP A 107 6.79 20.51 7.82
N LEU A 108 7.79 20.29 6.97
CA LEU A 108 8.06 18.98 6.37
C LEU A 108 8.32 17.90 7.43
N ASN A 109 9.12 18.22 8.46
CA ASN A 109 9.36 17.31 9.58
C ASN A 109 8.08 17.04 10.40
N SER A 110 7.23 18.06 10.61
CA SER A 110 5.95 17.88 11.29
C SER A 110 5.00 16.93 10.54
N ARG A 111 5.14 16.85 9.22
CA ARG A 111 4.40 16.00 8.28
C ARG A 111 5.03 14.62 8.08
N ARG A 112 5.86 14.16 9.02
CA ARG A 112 6.60 12.88 8.90
C ARG A 112 7.51 12.81 7.67
N GLY A 113 7.86 13.97 7.11
CA GLY A 113 8.77 14.07 5.99
C GLY A 113 10.23 13.89 6.43
N LYS A 114 11.04 13.37 5.52
CA LYS A 114 12.49 13.21 5.67
C LYS A 114 13.18 14.07 4.62
N VAL A 115 14.03 15.00 5.05
CA VAL A 115 14.89 15.77 4.13
C VAL A 115 16.01 14.86 3.64
N LEU A 116 16.14 14.74 2.32
CA LEU A 116 17.19 13.97 1.66
C LEU A 116 18.36 14.84 1.21
N GLY A 117 18.10 16.13 0.96
CA GLY A 117 19.13 17.07 0.55
C GLY A 117 18.55 18.44 0.20
N MET A 118 19.45 19.34 -0.16
CA MET A 118 19.09 20.70 -0.57
C MET A 118 20.06 21.16 -1.66
N ASP A 119 19.52 21.78 -2.71
CA ASP A 119 20.28 22.40 -3.78
C ASP A 119 19.99 23.90 -3.84
N SER A 120 20.98 24.72 -4.18
CA SER A 120 20.78 26.16 -4.37
C SER A 120 20.65 26.50 -5.85
N VAL A 121 19.62 27.27 -6.20
CA VAL A 121 19.35 27.75 -7.56
C VAL A 121 19.15 29.27 -7.53
N GLY A 122 20.22 30.01 -7.82
CA GLY A 122 20.20 31.47 -7.76
C GLY A 122 19.94 31.99 -6.35
N HIS A 123 18.80 32.65 -6.14
CA HIS A 123 18.32 33.15 -4.84
C HIS A 123 17.26 32.24 -4.18
N HIS A 124 17.09 31.02 -4.70
CA HIS A 124 16.15 30.02 -4.18
C HIS A 124 16.92 28.77 -3.70
N GLN A 125 16.33 28.07 -2.75
CA GLN A 125 16.70 26.71 -2.36
C GLN A 125 15.65 25.72 -2.87
N ILE A 126 16.12 24.56 -3.32
CA ILE A 126 15.30 23.39 -3.61
C ILE A 126 15.53 22.37 -2.51
N ILE A 127 14.54 22.18 -1.65
CA ILE A 127 14.53 21.15 -0.62
C ILE A 127 14.03 19.85 -1.25
N LYS A 128 14.84 18.80 -1.16
CA LYS A 128 14.49 17.46 -1.62
C LYS A 128 14.16 16.60 -0.42
N GLY A 129 13.01 15.94 -0.44
CA GLY A 129 12.58 15.10 0.66
C GLY A 129 11.63 13.98 0.24
N GLN A 130 11.33 13.12 1.20
CA GLN A 130 10.29 12.11 1.11
C GLN A 130 9.23 12.38 2.15
N VAL A 131 7.96 12.25 1.77
CA VAL A 131 6.84 12.51 2.67
C VAL A 131 5.67 11.58 2.31
N PRO A 132 4.90 11.12 3.30
CA PRO A 132 3.69 10.35 3.00
C PRO A 132 2.67 11.21 2.25
N LEU A 133 2.06 10.65 1.20
CA LEU A 133 1.10 11.38 0.36
C LEU A 133 -0.08 11.94 1.18
N ALA A 134 -0.52 11.21 2.20
CA ALA A 134 -1.61 11.60 3.08
C ALA A 134 -1.36 12.96 3.77
N GLU A 135 -0.10 13.31 4.03
CA GLU A 135 0.28 14.52 4.76
C GLU A 135 0.32 15.77 3.88
N ILE A 136 0.29 15.60 2.55
CA ILE A 136 0.50 16.68 1.57
C ILE A 136 -0.70 16.96 0.68
N LEU A 137 -1.84 16.32 0.94
CA LEU A 137 -3.08 16.51 0.18
C LEU A 137 -3.55 17.99 0.15
N LYS A 138 -3.16 18.77 1.17
CA LYS A 138 -3.45 20.20 1.29
C LYS A 138 -2.18 21.06 1.32
N TYR A 139 -1.07 20.56 0.79
CA TYR A 139 0.21 21.25 0.91
C TYR A 139 0.30 22.57 0.15
N ALA A 140 -0.36 22.68 -1.00
CA ALA A 140 -0.31 23.89 -1.83
C ALA A 140 -0.75 25.18 -1.10
N PRO A 141 -1.92 25.24 -0.43
CA PRO A 141 -2.29 26.43 0.35
C PRO A 141 -1.36 26.67 1.56
N ASP A 142 -0.90 25.61 2.23
CA ASP A 142 -0.02 25.72 3.40
C ASP A 142 1.34 26.33 3.01
N LEU A 143 1.96 25.81 1.95
CA LEU A 143 3.21 26.34 1.40
C LEU A 143 3.06 27.80 0.97
N ARG A 144 1.94 28.14 0.31
CA ARG A 144 1.66 29.51 -0.11
C ARG A 144 1.59 30.46 1.10
N SER A 145 0.96 30.04 2.19
CA SER A 145 0.87 30.82 3.42
C SER A 145 2.25 31.05 4.05
N MET A 146 3.06 29.98 4.19
CA MET A 146 4.40 30.05 4.79
C MET A 146 5.36 30.93 3.99
N THR A 147 5.28 30.86 2.65
CA THR A 147 6.25 31.51 1.75
C THR A 147 5.76 32.84 1.19
N SER A 148 4.66 33.39 1.71
CA SER A 148 3.99 34.57 1.14
C SER A 148 3.72 34.44 -0.37
N GLY A 149 3.45 33.22 -0.82
CA GLY A 149 3.18 32.86 -2.22
C GLY A 149 4.39 32.74 -3.12
N ARG A 150 5.60 32.68 -2.59
CA ARG A 150 6.85 32.55 -3.36
C ARG A 150 7.41 31.13 -3.42
N GLY A 151 6.73 30.16 -2.81
CA GLY A 151 7.11 28.75 -2.85
C GLY A 151 6.35 27.95 -3.90
N THR A 152 7.05 27.03 -4.55
CA THR A 152 6.47 26.02 -5.44
C THR A 152 6.94 24.64 -5.03
N PHE A 153 6.15 23.61 -5.32
CA PHE A 153 6.56 22.23 -5.08
C PHE A 153 6.12 21.30 -6.21
N THR A 154 6.86 20.21 -6.36
CA THR A 154 6.50 19.08 -7.21
C THR A 154 6.65 17.80 -6.41
N TYR A 155 5.87 16.79 -6.76
CA TYR A 155 5.99 15.48 -6.14
C TYR A 155 5.76 14.37 -7.16
N GLU A 156 6.39 13.23 -6.90
CA GLU A 156 6.23 12.01 -7.68
C GLU A 156 6.16 10.80 -6.75
N HIS A 157 5.41 9.76 -7.14
CA HIS A 157 5.35 8.52 -6.38
C HIS A 157 6.75 7.91 -6.26
N SER A 158 7.16 7.56 -5.03
CA SER A 158 8.42 6.90 -4.76
C SER A 158 8.19 5.39 -4.57
N HIS A 159 7.56 5.01 -3.46
CA HIS A 159 7.32 3.62 -3.08
C HIS A 159 6.29 3.56 -1.96
N TYR A 160 5.91 2.35 -1.56
CA TYR A 160 5.08 2.12 -0.38
C TYR A 160 5.97 1.83 0.84
N GLU A 161 5.69 2.46 1.97
CA GLU A 161 6.29 2.17 3.29
C GLU A 161 5.24 1.63 4.27
N GLU A 162 5.67 0.98 5.34
CA GLU A 162 4.78 0.56 6.44
C GLU A 162 4.23 1.76 7.18
N ILE A 163 2.91 1.76 7.41
CA ILE A 163 2.26 2.79 8.21
C ILE A 163 2.65 2.61 9.68
N PRO A 164 2.96 3.70 10.42
CA PRO A 164 3.12 3.62 11.86
C PRO A 164 1.92 2.97 12.56
N SER A 165 2.18 2.08 13.51
CA SER A 165 1.16 1.25 14.19
C SER A 165 -0.01 2.06 14.74
N TYR A 166 0.26 3.20 15.37
CA TYR A 166 -0.78 4.07 15.95
C TYR A 166 -1.73 4.69 14.91
N ILE A 167 -1.32 4.82 13.65
CA ILE A 167 -2.18 5.28 12.55
C ILE A 167 -2.92 4.07 11.96
N ALA A 168 -2.21 2.96 11.76
CA ALA A 168 -2.79 1.73 11.22
C ALA A 168 -3.98 1.23 12.06
N GLU A 169 -3.85 1.24 13.39
CA GLU A 169 -4.93 0.86 14.30
C GLU A 169 -6.19 1.72 14.15
N LYS A 170 -6.02 3.04 13.91
CA LYS A 170 -7.14 3.96 13.69
C LYS A 170 -7.85 3.65 12.38
N ILE A 171 -7.10 3.46 11.29
CA ILE A 171 -7.64 3.12 9.97
C ILE A 171 -8.43 1.81 10.03
N ILE A 172 -7.88 0.79 10.70
CA ILE A 172 -8.55 -0.51 10.88
C ILE A 172 -9.84 -0.34 11.70
N ALA A 173 -9.80 0.48 12.75
CA ALA A 173 -10.98 0.73 13.58
C ALA A 173 -12.08 1.52 12.85
N GLU A 174 -11.71 2.46 11.97
CA GLU A 174 -12.63 3.22 11.12
C GLU A 174 -13.28 2.33 10.06
N SER A 175 -12.47 1.54 9.33
CA SER A 175 -12.97 0.59 8.34
C SER A 175 -13.99 -0.40 8.94
N LYS A 176 -13.72 -0.94 10.13
CA LYS A 176 -14.65 -1.83 10.83
C LYS A 176 -15.97 -1.18 11.26
N LYS A 177 -15.99 0.14 11.45
CA LYS A 177 -17.22 0.87 11.78
C LYS A 177 -18.07 1.14 10.55
N GLU A 178 -17.45 1.34 9.39
CA GLU A 178 -18.17 1.56 8.13
C GLU A 178 -18.79 0.28 7.58
N GLU A 179 -18.22 -0.88 7.91
CA GLU A 179 -18.76 -2.21 7.56
C GLU A 179 -19.90 -2.69 8.48
N ALA A 180 -20.11 -2.06 9.65
CA ALA A 180 -21.08 -2.47 10.68
C ALA A 180 -22.41 -1.71 10.60
#